data_AF-A0A3L6PRI8-F1
#
_entry.id   AF-A0A3L6PRI8-F1
#
_cell.length_a   1.000
_cell.length_b   1.000
_cell.length_c   1.000
_cell.angle_alpha   90.00
_cell.angle_beta   90.00
_cell.angle_gamma   90.00
#
_symmetry.space_group_name_H-M   'P 1'
#
loop_
_entity.id
_entity.type
_entity.pdbx_description
1 polymer ?
#
loop_
_entity_poly.entity_id
_entity_poly.type
_entity_poly.pdbx_seq_one_letter_code
_entity_poly.pdbx_strand_id
1 'polypeptide(L)'
;MDVVKAAQLSGRTLEKVVVHPLVLLSIVDHYNRVARDTRKRVVGILLGTSSRGSVDVTNSYAVPFEEDDKDPRIWFLDHNYHESMFSMFKRINAKEHVVGWYSTGPKLRENDLDVHALFNSYVPNPVLVIIDVQPKELGIPTKAYYAVEEVKENATQKSQKVFVHVPSEIAAHEVEEIGVEHLLRDVTSKLAALKGLDARLREIRSYLDLVIEGKLPLNHEILYHLQDVFNLLPNLNVNELIKAFAVKTNDMMLVIYLSSLIRSVIALHNLINNKMLNKEHEKAEDSKPTAIPTAAGS
;
A
#
# COMPACT_ATOMS: atom_id res chain seq x y z
N MET A 1 -1.63 28.65 15.55
CA MET A 1 -1.18 29.46 14.41
C MET A 1 0.33 29.54 14.49
N ASP A 2 0.95 28.75 13.61
CA ASP A 2 2.26 28.95 12.99
C ASP A 2 3.51 29.05 13.88
N VAL A 3 4.01 27.88 14.29
CA VAL A 3 5.46 27.66 14.42
C VAL A 3 5.89 26.79 13.24
N VAL A 4 5.85 27.40 12.06
CA VAL A 4 6.39 26.84 10.83
C VAL A 4 7.91 27.00 10.88
N LYS A 5 8.60 25.86 10.87
CA LYS A 5 9.88 25.61 10.18
C LYS A 5 10.99 26.64 10.39
N ALA A 6 11.94 26.32 11.28
CA ALA A 6 13.30 26.85 11.20
C ALA A 6 14.34 25.92 11.85
N ALA A 7 14.32 24.63 11.49
CA ALA A 7 15.50 23.78 11.60
C ALA A 7 15.74 23.15 10.22
N GLN A 8 16.18 24.01 9.31
CA GLN A 8 16.63 23.62 7.99
C GLN A 8 18.09 23.19 8.12
N LEU A 9 18.32 21.88 8.12
CA LEU A 9 19.62 21.30 7.79
C LEU A 9 19.41 20.10 6.84
N SER A 10 19.63 20.38 5.55
CA SER A 10 20.24 19.48 4.57
C SER A 10 19.53 18.17 4.16
N GLY A 11 18.23 18.19 3.89
CA GLY A 11 17.60 17.11 3.11
C GLY A 11 16.21 17.51 2.64
N ARG A 12 15.91 17.33 1.35
CA ARG A 12 14.51 17.40 0.88
C ARG A 12 13.70 16.40 1.70
N THR A 13 12.69 16.87 2.43
CA THR A 13 11.76 16.00 3.17
C THR A 13 11.04 15.10 2.16
N LEU A 14 11.14 13.79 2.36
CA LEU A 14 10.41 12.80 1.58
C LEU A 14 8.94 12.87 2.00
N GLU A 15 8.08 13.28 1.09
CA GLU A 15 6.65 13.40 1.36
C GLU A 15 5.92 12.09 1.10
N LYS A 16 6.43 11.29 0.15
CA LYS A 16 5.73 10.11 -0.35
C LYS A 16 6.67 9.11 -0.99
N VAL A 17 6.33 7.82 -0.84
CA VAL A 17 7.03 6.72 -1.51
C VAL A 17 6.02 5.92 -2.33
N VAL A 18 6.27 5.82 -3.62
CA VAL A 18 5.45 5.07 -4.57
C VAL A 18 6.18 3.77 -4.89
N VAL A 19 5.57 2.64 -4.59
CA VAL A 19 6.15 1.31 -4.84
C VAL A 19 5.40 0.64 -5.99
N HIS A 20 6.13 0.26 -7.04
CA HIS A 20 5.54 -0.48 -8.15
C HIS A 20 5.25 -1.95 -7.79
N PRO A 21 4.14 -2.56 -8.27
CA PRO A 21 3.81 -3.96 -8.01
C PRO A 21 4.90 -4.95 -8.42
N LEU A 22 5.68 -4.63 -9.46
CA LEU A 22 6.81 -5.46 -9.92
C LEU A 22 7.84 -5.67 -8.81
N VAL A 23 8.13 -4.61 -8.04
CA VAL A 23 9.08 -4.64 -6.92
C VAL A 23 8.57 -5.58 -5.82
N LEU A 24 7.27 -5.51 -5.50
CA LEU A 24 6.67 -6.42 -4.52
C LEU A 24 6.78 -7.88 -4.96
N LEU A 25 6.49 -8.17 -6.23
CA LEU A 25 6.62 -9.51 -6.78
C LEU A 25 8.08 -10.01 -6.74
N SER A 26 9.04 -9.15 -7.12
CA SER A 26 10.47 -9.46 -7.07
C SER A 26 10.95 -9.76 -5.65
N ILE A 27 10.44 -9.04 -4.66
CA ILE A 27 10.83 -9.20 -3.25
C ILE A 27 10.24 -10.48 -2.66
N VAL A 28 8.99 -10.80 -3.01
CA VAL A 28 8.36 -12.08 -2.64
C VAL A 28 9.06 -13.25 -3.31
N ASP A 29 9.46 -13.15 -4.59
CA ASP A 29 10.25 -14.18 -5.27
C ASP A 29 11.62 -14.37 -4.58
N HIS A 30 12.31 -13.27 -4.25
CA HIS A 30 13.58 -13.31 -3.52
C HIS A 30 13.42 -14.02 -2.17
N TYR A 31 12.39 -13.68 -1.40
CA TYR A 31 12.08 -14.35 -0.14
C TYR A 31 11.83 -15.86 -0.33
N ASN A 32 11.07 -16.25 -1.36
CA ASN A 32 10.78 -17.66 -1.65
C ASN A 32 12.00 -18.48 -2.09
N ARG A 33 13.03 -17.84 -2.65
CA ARG A 33 14.28 -18.52 -3.04
C ARG A 33 15.21 -18.77 -1.87
N VAL A 34 15.30 -17.82 -0.93
CA VAL A 34 16.33 -17.81 0.12
C VAL A 34 15.78 -18.28 1.47
N ALA A 35 14.55 -17.87 1.80
CA ALA A 35 13.99 -17.94 3.15
C ALA A 35 12.82 -18.92 3.29
N ARG A 36 12.57 -19.78 2.30
CA ARG A 36 11.48 -20.78 2.38
C ARG A 36 11.68 -21.79 3.53
N ASP A 37 12.94 -22.11 3.82
CA ASP A 37 13.34 -23.04 4.89
C ASP A 37 14.03 -22.34 6.08
N THR A 38 14.32 -21.04 5.98
CA THR A 38 15.00 -20.29 7.04
C THR A 38 14.16 -19.11 7.52
N ARG A 39 14.13 -18.87 8.83
CA ARG A 39 13.43 -17.72 9.44
C ARG A 39 14.19 -16.40 9.26
N LYS A 40 15.13 -16.38 8.32
CA LYS A 40 16.02 -15.25 8.04
C LYS A 40 15.27 -14.18 7.26
N ARG A 41 15.62 -12.93 7.52
CA ARG A 41 15.16 -11.81 6.71
C ARG A 41 16.02 -11.66 5.49
N VAL A 42 15.43 -11.09 4.47
CA VAL A 42 16.06 -10.84 3.19
C VAL A 42 16.16 -9.34 2.99
N VAL A 43 17.35 -8.91 2.60
CA VAL A 43 17.66 -7.50 2.33
C VAL A 43 18.00 -7.36 0.85
N GLY A 44 17.61 -6.24 0.27
CA GLY A 44 18.02 -5.90 -1.07
C GLY A 44 17.93 -4.41 -1.31
N ILE A 45 18.28 -4.02 -2.53
CA ILE A 45 18.44 -2.62 -2.90
C ILE A 45 17.28 -2.20 -3.78
N LEU A 46 16.81 -0.98 -3.51
CA LEU A 46 15.73 -0.34 -4.26
C LEU A 46 16.33 0.61 -5.30
N LEU A 47 15.88 0.41 -6.53
CA LEU A 47 16.19 1.25 -7.67
C LEU A 47 14.95 2.06 -8.05
N GLY A 48 15.19 3.28 -8.48
CA GLY A 48 14.10 4.14 -8.89
C GLY A 48 14.55 5.54 -9.23
N THR A 49 13.60 6.45 -9.16
CA THR A 49 13.83 7.87 -9.39
C THR A 49 13.29 8.70 -8.23
N SER A 50 14.12 9.59 -7.69
CA SER A 50 13.68 10.61 -6.74
C SER A 50 13.27 11.89 -7.49
N SER A 51 11.98 12.25 -7.44
CA SER A 51 11.40 13.41 -8.11
C SER A 51 10.69 14.31 -7.11
N ARG A 52 11.19 15.55 -6.93
CA ARG A 52 10.54 16.63 -6.13
C ARG A 52 9.97 16.21 -4.76
N GLY A 53 10.61 15.30 -4.03
CA GLY A 53 10.17 14.85 -2.70
C GLY A 53 9.29 13.59 -2.71
N SER A 54 8.94 13.05 -3.89
CA SER A 54 8.43 11.70 -4.07
C SER A 54 9.56 10.77 -4.51
N VAL A 55 9.58 9.56 -3.99
CA VAL A 55 10.47 8.48 -4.48
C VAL A 55 9.61 7.44 -5.17
N ASP A 56 9.87 7.28 -6.46
CA ASP A 56 9.22 6.27 -7.28
C ASP A 56 10.16 5.06 -7.38
N VAL A 57 9.74 3.95 -6.81
CA VAL A 57 10.50 2.70 -6.75
C VAL A 57 10.03 1.81 -7.90
N THR A 58 10.83 1.76 -8.97
CA THR A 58 10.50 1.03 -10.20
C THR A 58 11.03 -0.40 -10.19
N ASN A 59 12.21 -0.60 -9.61
CA ASN A 59 12.90 -1.88 -9.68
C ASN A 59 13.64 -2.18 -8.37
N SER A 60 14.03 -3.44 -8.19
CA SER A 60 14.77 -3.88 -7.02
C SER A 60 15.64 -5.08 -7.35
N TYR A 61 16.72 -5.26 -6.63
CA TYR A 61 17.50 -6.49 -6.71
C TYR A 61 17.95 -6.97 -5.34
N ALA A 62 18.07 -8.29 -5.26
CA ALA A 62 18.60 -9.03 -4.13
C ALA A 62 20.07 -8.75 -3.91
N VAL A 63 20.50 -8.57 -2.67
CA VAL A 63 21.93 -8.62 -2.30
C VAL A 63 22.12 -9.73 -1.26
N PRO A 64 23.18 -10.55 -1.38
CA PRO A 64 23.52 -11.50 -0.33
C PRO A 64 23.72 -10.77 1.00
N PHE A 65 22.85 -11.09 1.95
CA PHE A 65 22.85 -10.52 3.28
C PHE A 65 22.80 -11.65 4.29
N GLU A 66 23.78 -11.66 5.19
CA GLU A 66 23.84 -12.62 6.29
C GLU A 66 23.83 -11.87 7.62
N GLU A 67 23.01 -12.36 8.53
CA GLU A 67 22.94 -11.90 9.92
C GLU A 67 23.18 -13.11 10.81
N ASP A 68 23.99 -12.94 11.85
CA ASP A 68 24.19 -13.99 12.84
C ASP A 68 22.91 -14.11 13.71
N ASP A 69 22.46 -15.34 13.94
CA ASP A 69 21.30 -15.63 14.77
C ASP A 69 21.60 -15.40 16.27
N LYS A 70 22.88 -15.44 16.67
CA LYS A 70 23.31 -15.27 18.07
C LYS A 70 23.58 -13.82 18.45
N ASP A 71 24.23 -13.06 17.56
CA ASP A 71 24.55 -11.65 17.76
C ASP A 71 23.95 -10.79 16.63
N PRO A 72 22.79 -10.15 16.85
CA PRO A 72 22.10 -9.34 15.85
C PRO A 72 22.87 -8.09 15.35
N ARG A 73 24.00 -7.77 15.99
CA ARG A 73 24.89 -6.66 15.59
C ARG A 73 25.86 -7.05 14.48
N ILE A 74 26.11 -8.34 14.30
CA ILE A 74 27.04 -8.84 13.31
C ILE A 74 26.24 -9.18 12.06
N TRP A 75 26.42 -8.35 11.04
CA TRP A 75 25.82 -8.53 9.73
C TRP A 75 26.85 -8.32 8.64
N PHE A 76 26.63 -8.98 7.52
CA PHE A 76 27.46 -8.92 6.34
C PHE A 76 26.60 -8.55 5.14
N LEU A 77 27.06 -7.55 4.38
CA LEU A 77 26.51 -7.17 3.09
C LEU A 77 27.65 -7.15 2.06
N ASP A 78 27.44 -7.82 0.93
CA ASP A 78 28.43 -7.83 -0.15
C ASP A 78 28.38 -6.53 -0.98
N HIS A 79 29.34 -5.64 -0.72
CA HIS A 79 29.53 -4.39 -1.46
C HIS A 79 29.99 -4.59 -2.91
N ASN A 80 30.81 -5.61 -3.18
CA ASN A 80 31.33 -5.85 -4.52
C ASN A 80 30.22 -6.34 -5.46
N TYR A 81 29.34 -7.18 -4.93
CA TYR A 81 28.13 -7.58 -5.64
C TYR A 81 27.20 -6.38 -5.91
N HIS A 82 27.01 -5.50 -4.92
CA HIS A 82 26.23 -4.28 -5.09
C HIS A 82 26.77 -3.39 -6.23
N GLU A 83 28.06 -3.07 -6.24
CA GLU A 83 28.66 -2.21 -7.26
C GLU A 83 28.58 -2.83 -8.67
N SER A 84 28.85 -4.13 -8.77
CA SER A 84 28.79 -4.87 -10.03
C SER A 84 27.36 -4.89 -10.60
N MET A 85 26.37 -5.21 -9.77
CA MET A 85 24.96 -5.20 -10.17
C MET A 85 24.47 -3.80 -10.50
N PHE A 86 24.80 -2.80 -9.69
CA PHE A 86 24.43 -1.42 -9.95
C PHE A 86 24.99 -0.92 -11.29
N SER A 87 26.24 -1.27 -11.62
CA SER A 87 26.86 -0.97 -12.92
C SER A 87 26.09 -1.62 -14.08
N MET A 88 25.66 -2.88 -13.94
CA MET A 88 24.86 -3.56 -14.96
C MET A 88 23.50 -2.88 -15.16
N PHE A 89 22.76 -2.59 -14.09
CA PHE A 89 21.46 -1.93 -14.18
C PHE A 89 21.57 -0.51 -14.75
N LYS A 90 22.60 0.24 -14.37
CA LYS A 90 22.87 1.58 -14.90
C LYS A 90 23.20 1.57 -16.40
N ARG A 91 23.81 0.48 -16.91
CA ARG A 91 24.05 0.29 -18.36
C ARG A 91 22.77 0.01 -19.14
N ILE A 92 21.80 -0.67 -18.53
CA ILE A 92 20.51 -0.98 -19.16
C ILE A 92 19.59 0.25 -19.10
N ASN A 93 19.53 0.92 -17.95
CA ASN A 93 18.69 2.08 -17.72
C ASN A 93 19.47 3.16 -16.96
N ALA A 94 19.87 4.22 -17.67
CA ALA A 94 20.62 5.33 -17.09
C ALA A 94 19.79 6.26 -16.19
N LYS A 95 18.45 6.15 -16.23
CA LYS A 95 17.55 6.98 -15.40
C LYS A 95 17.43 6.45 -13.97
N GLU A 96 17.58 5.14 -13.79
CA GLU A 96 17.47 4.50 -12.49
C GLU A 96 18.73 4.74 -11.66
N HIS A 97 18.53 5.12 -10.41
CA HIS A 97 19.57 5.22 -9.40
C HIS A 97 19.12 4.50 -8.13
N VAL A 98 20.08 4.26 -7.23
CA VAL A 98 19.77 3.73 -5.90
C VAL A 98 18.97 4.78 -5.16
N VAL A 99 17.77 4.41 -4.70
CA VAL A 99 16.89 5.28 -3.89
C VAL A 99 16.83 4.84 -2.43
N GLY A 100 17.24 3.61 -2.15
CA GLY A 100 17.19 3.06 -0.81
C GLY A 100 17.38 1.55 -0.80
N TRP A 101 16.87 0.92 0.25
CA TRP A 101 16.94 -0.52 0.44
C TRP A 101 15.63 -1.03 1.05
N TYR A 102 15.39 -2.33 0.88
CA TYR A 102 14.23 -2.98 1.44
C TYR A 102 14.63 -4.10 2.38
N SER A 103 13.75 -4.39 3.34
CA SER A 103 13.90 -5.48 4.28
C SER A 103 12.60 -6.27 4.35
N THR A 104 12.68 -7.59 4.22
CA THR A 104 11.53 -8.47 4.44
C THR A 104 11.45 -8.80 5.93
N GLY A 105 10.43 -8.33 6.63
CA GLY A 105 10.26 -8.65 8.04
C GLY A 105 9.14 -7.85 8.69
N PRO A 106 8.40 -8.43 9.65
CA PRO A 106 7.21 -7.77 10.21
C PRO A 106 7.56 -6.60 11.16
N LYS A 107 8.80 -6.53 11.66
CA LYS A 107 9.25 -5.52 12.63
C LYS A 107 10.67 -5.04 12.32
N LEU A 108 10.90 -3.75 12.60
CA LEU A 108 12.21 -3.09 12.54
C LEU A 108 13.14 -3.65 13.63
N ARG A 109 14.43 -3.76 13.32
CA ARG A 109 15.50 -4.14 14.27
C ARG A 109 16.45 -2.97 14.50
N GLU A 110 17.12 -2.94 15.65
CA GLU A 110 18.14 -1.90 15.93
C GLU A 110 19.26 -1.88 14.88
N ASN A 111 19.60 -3.07 14.35
CA ASN A 111 20.60 -3.23 13.30
C ASN A 111 20.26 -2.46 12.00
N ASP A 112 18.98 -2.17 11.75
CA ASP A 112 18.56 -1.44 10.55
C ASP A 112 19.12 -0.02 10.52
N LEU A 113 19.44 0.55 11.69
CA LEU A 113 20.04 1.88 11.77
C LEU A 113 21.48 1.89 11.25
N ASP A 114 22.24 0.85 11.57
CA ASP A 114 23.63 0.69 11.14
C ASP A 114 23.69 0.38 9.64
N VAL A 115 22.81 -0.51 9.16
CA VAL A 115 22.65 -0.78 7.72
C VAL A 115 22.25 0.50 6.97
N HIS A 116 21.33 1.28 7.51
CA HIS A 116 20.90 2.53 6.87
C HIS A 116 22.02 3.58 6.83
N ALA A 117 22.87 3.64 7.85
CA ALA A 117 24.04 4.53 7.86
C ALA A 117 25.04 4.19 6.74
N LEU A 118 25.19 2.90 6.39
CA LEU A 118 26.00 2.46 5.26
C LEU A 118 25.47 3.01 3.94
N PHE A 119 24.15 2.93 3.71
CA PHE A 119 23.51 3.45 2.49
C PHE A 119 23.56 4.97 2.38
N ASN A 120 23.72 5.68 3.50
CA ASN A 120 23.87 7.13 3.51
C ASN A 120 25.16 7.61 2.82
N SER A 121 26.16 6.72 2.66
CA SER A 121 27.37 7.02 1.88
C SER A 121 27.12 7.00 0.36
N TYR A 122 26.13 6.22 -0.09
CA TYR A 122 25.78 6.09 -1.51
C TYR A 122 24.73 7.11 -1.95
N VAL A 123 23.76 7.41 -1.07
CA VAL A 123 22.62 8.27 -1.37
C VAL A 123 22.42 9.23 -0.20
N PRO A 124 22.23 10.54 -0.43
CA PRO A 124 22.09 11.51 0.65
C PRO A 124 20.82 11.31 1.50
N ASN A 125 19.75 10.76 0.92
CA ASN A 125 18.48 10.46 1.60
C ASN A 125 17.98 9.05 1.21
N PRO A 126 18.53 7.97 1.77
CA PRO A 126 18.06 6.62 1.46
C PRO A 126 16.70 6.37 2.13
N VAL A 127 15.82 5.63 1.44
CA VAL A 127 14.54 5.15 1.99
C VAL A 127 14.67 3.70 2.43
N LEU A 128 14.14 3.36 3.60
CA LEU A 128 13.94 1.99 4.04
C LEU A 128 12.48 1.59 3.78
N VAL A 129 12.25 0.57 2.95
CA VAL A 129 10.92 -0.02 2.77
C VAL A 129 10.87 -1.39 3.43
N ILE A 130 10.02 -1.53 4.43
CA ILE A 130 9.70 -2.81 5.06
C ILE A 130 8.51 -3.42 4.33
N ILE A 131 8.68 -4.66 3.89
CA ILE A 131 7.62 -5.42 3.23
C ILE A 131 7.29 -6.64 4.06
N ASP A 132 5.99 -6.80 4.35
CA ASP A 132 5.47 -8.02 4.94
C ASP A 132 5.21 -9.06 3.83
N VAL A 133 5.92 -10.18 3.91
CA VAL A 133 5.81 -11.28 2.93
C VAL A 133 4.62 -12.19 3.24
N GLN A 134 4.10 -12.16 4.47
CA GLN A 134 2.92 -12.91 4.88
C GLN A 134 1.88 -11.95 5.43
N PRO A 135 1.14 -11.24 4.56
CA PRO A 135 0.15 -10.27 5.00
C PRO A 135 -0.97 -10.98 5.76
N LYS A 136 -0.92 -10.91 7.09
CA LYS A 136 -2.01 -11.34 7.98
C LYS A 136 -3.03 -10.21 8.18
N GLU A 137 -2.57 -8.98 8.01
CA GLU A 137 -3.37 -7.78 8.19
C GLU A 137 -3.90 -7.25 6.86
N LEU A 138 -5.11 -6.73 6.92
CA LEU A 138 -5.76 -6.11 5.77
C LEU A 138 -5.25 -4.66 5.65
N GLY A 139 -4.27 -4.45 4.79
CA GLY A 139 -3.66 -3.14 4.56
C GLY A 139 -2.61 -3.18 3.45
N ILE A 140 -2.02 -2.02 3.17
CA ILE A 140 -0.87 -1.92 2.27
C ILE A 140 0.31 -2.62 2.99
N PRO A 141 0.91 -3.67 2.40
CA PRO A 141 1.96 -4.45 3.05
C PRO A 141 3.33 -3.74 3.09
N THR A 142 3.41 -2.51 2.57
CA THR A 142 4.62 -1.68 2.54
C THR A 142 4.57 -0.63 3.65
N LYS A 143 5.65 -0.56 4.43
CA LYS A 143 5.89 0.53 5.39
C LYS A 143 7.20 1.20 5.01
N ALA A 144 7.15 2.47 4.66
CA ALA A 144 8.34 3.24 4.29
C ALA A 144 8.83 4.08 5.47
N TYR A 145 10.14 4.18 5.62
CA TYR A 145 10.82 4.93 6.66
C TYR A 145 12.00 5.69 6.09
N TYR A 146 12.28 6.86 6.66
CA TYR A 146 13.52 7.60 6.41
C TYR A 146 14.17 7.94 7.76
N ALA A 147 15.49 8.00 7.80
CA ALA A 147 16.19 8.36 9.02
C ALA A 147 16.21 9.89 9.20
N VAL A 148 15.79 10.33 10.39
CA VAL A 148 15.93 11.71 10.85
C VAL A 148 16.79 11.72 12.09
N GLU A 149 17.71 12.67 12.18
CA GLU A 149 18.41 12.97 13.43
C GLU A 149 17.51 13.82 14.31
N GLU A 150 16.87 13.22 15.30
CA GLU A 150 16.11 13.96 16.30
C GLU A 150 17.03 14.41 17.43
N VAL A 151 17.07 15.72 17.65
CA VAL A 151 17.65 16.31 18.85
C VAL A 151 16.55 16.33 19.90
N LYS A 152 16.57 15.36 20.83
CA LYS A 152 15.67 15.38 21.98
C LYS A 152 15.95 16.64 22.82
N GLU A 153 14.90 17.33 23.25
CA GLU A 153 14.99 18.53 24.11
C GLU A 153 15.63 18.28 25.49
N ASN A 154 15.79 17.02 25.91
CA ASN A 154 16.50 16.68 27.14
C ASN A 154 18.02 16.82 26.91
N ALA A 155 18.57 17.94 27.39
CA ALA A 155 19.90 18.50 27.19
C ALA A 155 21.15 17.62 27.52
N THR A 156 21.05 16.29 27.59
CA THR A 156 22.17 15.39 27.93
C THR A 156 22.25 14.09 27.12
N GLN A 157 21.30 13.79 26.22
CA GLN A 157 21.38 12.58 25.39
C GLN A 157 21.86 12.92 23.97
N LYS A 158 22.85 12.15 23.50
CA LYS A 158 23.39 12.22 22.13
C LYS A 158 22.23 12.19 21.13
N SER A 159 22.33 12.97 20.06
CA SER A 159 21.42 12.93 18.90
C SER A 159 21.19 11.48 18.48
N GLN A 160 19.96 10.99 18.59
CA GLN A 160 19.58 9.64 18.17
C GLN A 160 18.95 9.73 16.78
N LYS A 161 19.43 8.89 15.87
CA LYS A 161 18.78 8.71 14.57
C LYS A 161 17.53 7.86 14.79
N VAL A 162 16.38 8.43 14.43
CA VAL A 162 15.07 7.77 14.55
C VAL A 162 14.49 7.62 13.15
N PHE A 163 13.83 6.49 12.92
CA PHE A 163 13.10 6.26 11.68
C PHE A 163 11.71 6.89 11.78
N VAL A 164 11.43 7.83 10.89
CA VAL A 164 10.12 8.45 10.75
C VAL A 164 9.39 7.76 9.61
N HIS A 165 8.13 7.40 9.83
CA HIS A 165 7.30 6.75 8.83
C HIS A 165 6.89 7.72 7.71
N VAL A 166 7.03 7.31 6.46
CA VAL A 166 6.57 8.05 5.27
C VAL A 166 5.34 7.34 4.70
N PRO A 167 4.30 8.08 4.30
CA PRO A 167 3.18 7.50 3.55
C PRO A 167 3.67 6.74 2.31
N SER A 168 3.33 5.46 2.24
CA SER A 168 3.60 4.59 1.11
C SER A 168 2.31 4.33 0.34
N GLU A 169 2.37 4.42 -0.98
CA GLU A 169 1.33 3.94 -1.87
C GLU A 169 1.88 2.93 -2.88
N ILE A 170 0.98 2.14 -3.43
CA ILE A 170 1.28 1.24 -4.54
C ILE A 170 0.67 1.86 -5.78
N ALA A 171 1.49 2.20 -6.77
CA ALA A 171 1.04 2.67 -8.07
C ALA A 171 1.65 1.80 -9.16
N ALA A 172 0.85 1.45 -10.16
CA ALA A 172 1.28 0.67 -11.31
C ALA A 172 1.52 1.59 -12.52
N HIS A 173 2.46 1.22 -13.38
CA HIS A 173 2.51 1.79 -14.73
C HIS A 173 1.45 1.15 -15.63
N GLU A 174 1.05 1.79 -16.73
CA GLU A 174 -0.02 1.31 -17.63
C GLU A 174 0.19 -0.15 -18.10
N VAL A 175 1.45 -0.53 -18.35
CA VAL A 175 1.81 -1.90 -18.74
C VAL A 175 1.69 -2.89 -17.57
N GLU A 176 2.01 -2.47 -16.35
CA GLU A 176 1.88 -3.29 -15.15
C GLU A 176 0.42 -3.43 -14.72
N GLU A 177 -0.38 -2.39 -14.90
CA GLU A 177 -1.81 -2.36 -14.54
C GLU A 177 -2.58 -3.46 -15.28
N ILE A 178 -2.35 -3.63 -16.59
CA ILE A 178 -2.97 -4.71 -17.38
C ILE A 178 -2.60 -6.09 -16.82
N GLY A 179 -1.34 -6.28 -16.43
CA GLY A 179 -0.86 -7.54 -15.85
C GLY A 179 -1.49 -7.82 -14.48
N VAL A 180 -1.59 -6.79 -13.64
CA VAL A 180 -2.17 -6.89 -12.29
C VAL A 180 -3.69 -7.07 -12.37
N GLU A 181 -4.39 -6.35 -13.24
CA GLU A 181 -5.83 -6.46 -13.46
C GLU A 181 -6.21 -7.86 -13.94
N HIS A 182 -5.41 -8.45 -14.84
CA HIS A 182 -5.63 -9.82 -15.28
C HIS A 182 -5.54 -10.84 -14.11
N LEU A 183 -4.71 -10.55 -13.11
CA LEU A 183 -4.52 -11.40 -11.93
C LEU A 183 -5.57 -11.14 -10.83
N LEU A 184 -6.20 -9.96 -10.81
CA LEU A 184 -7.12 -9.53 -9.77
C LEU A 184 -8.56 -9.50 -10.28
N ARG A 185 -9.32 -10.57 -10.02
CA ARG A 185 -10.75 -10.64 -10.39
C ARG A 185 -11.73 -10.35 -9.25
N ASP A 186 -11.25 -10.27 -8.01
CA ASP A 186 -12.12 -10.13 -6.84
C ASP A 186 -11.50 -9.23 -5.78
N VAL A 187 -11.99 -8.00 -5.62
CA VAL A 187 -11.81 -7.27 -4.35
C VAL A 187 -13.06 -6.46 -4.00
N THR A 188 -13.74 -6.87 -2.92
CA THR A 188 -14.86 -6.15 -2.32
C THR A 188 -14.34 -5.13 -1.30
N SER A 189 -14.62 -3.84 -1.50
CA SER A 189 -13.85 -2.74 -0.92
C SER A 189 -14.33 -2.20 0.44
N LYS A 190 -15.51 -2.59 0.93
CA LYS A 190 -16.09 -1.97 2.16
C LYS A 190 -15.78 -2.70 3.46
N LEU A 191 -15.78 -4.04 3.48
CA LEU A 191 -15.37 -4.79 4.67
C LEU A 191 -13.89 -4.58 5.01
N ALA A 192 -13.09 -4.21 4.00
CA ALA A 192 -11.67 -4.07 4.16
C ALA A 192 -11.28 -2.90 5.07
N ALA A 193 -11.90 -1.74 4.87
CA ALA A 193 -11.63 -0.54 5.66
C ALA A 193 -11.97 -0.73 7.16
N LEU A 194 -13.08 -1.41 7.45
CA LEU A 194 -13.53 -1.63 8.84
C LEU A 194 -12.61 -2.62 9.58
N LYS A 195 -12.15 -3.67 8.88
CA LYS A 195 -11.11 -4.58 9.40
C LYS A 195 -9.78 -3.86 9.63
N GLY A 196 -9.39 -2.95 8.74
CA GLY A 196 -8.20 -2.13 8.92
C GLY A 196 -8.27 -1.25 10.18
N LEU A 197 -9.42 -0.61 10.43
CA LEU A 197 -9.62 0.19 11.65
C LEU A 197 -9.55 -0.66 12.93
N ASP A 198 -10.21 -1.84 12.94
CA ASP A 198 -10.14 -2.77 14.07
C ASP A 198 -8.70 -3.21 14.37
N ALA A 199 -7.90 -3.52 13.34
CA ALA A 199 -6.49 -3.85 13.50
C ALA A 199 -5.69 -2.70 14.13
N ARG A 200 -5.87 -1.45 13.64
CA ARG A 200 -5.19 -0.27 14.20
C ARG A 200 -5.57 0.01 15.65
N LEU A 201 -6.85 -0.13 16.01
CA LEU A 201 -7.30 0.04 17.40
C LEU A 201 -6.71 -1.04 18.32
N ARG A 202 -6.57 -2.28 17.83
CA ARG A 202 -5.89 -3.36 18.57
C ARG A 202 -4.40 -3.08 18.77
N GLU A 203 -3.71 -2.53 17.77
CA GLU A 203 -2.31 -2.11 17.90
C GLU A 203 -2.15 -1.04 19.00
N ILE A 204 -3.01 -0.01 18.99
CA ILE A 204 -2.99 1.06 20.00
C ILE A 204 -3.23 0.48 21.40
N ARG A 205 -4.22 -0.41 21.55
CA ARG A 205 -4.47 -1.09 22.82
C ARG A 205 -3.25 -1.90 23.27
N SER A 206 -2.65 -2.68 22.38
CA SER A 206 -1.47 -3.47 22.71
C SER A 206 -0.30 -2.60 23.15
N TYR A 207 -0.12 -1.41 22.57
CA TYR A 207 0.88 -0.45 23.01
C TYR A 207 0.60 0.05 24.44
N LEU A 208 -0.64 0.45 24.73
CA LEU A 208 -1.03 0.91 26.05
C LEU A 208 -0.88 -0.18 27.12
N ASP A 209 -1.27 -1.43 26.79
CA ASP A 209 -1.08 -2.59 27.68
C ASP A 209 0.41 -2.78 28.02
N LEU A 210 1.31 -2.67 27.04
CA LEU A 210 2.76 -2.76 27.25
C LEU A 210 3.36 -1.64 28.10
N VAL A 211 2.79 -0.43 28.02
CA VAL A 211 3.18 0.72 28.85
C VAL A 211 2.69 0.53 30.29
N ILE A 212 1.48 0.03 30.49
CA ILE A 212 0.92 -0.28 31.82
C ILE A 212 1.73 -1.39 32.49
N GLU A 213 2.15 -2.41 31.73
CA GLU A 213 3.03 -3.49 32.21
C GLU A 213 4.47 -3.03 32.50
N GLY A 214 4.84 -1.79 32.15
CA GLY A 214 6.18 -1.24 32.39
C GLY A 214 7.29 -1.80 31.49
N LYS A 215 6.94 -2.52 30.42
CA LYS A 215 7.92 -3.10 29.47
C LYS A 215 8.49 -2.07 28.49
N LEU A 216 7.75 -1.01 28.20
CA LEU A 216 8.16 0.10 27.34
C LEU A 216 8.08 1.44 28.09
N PRO A 217 9.05 2.36 27.87
CA PRO A 217 8.97 3.70 28.41
C PRO A 217 7.82 4.48 27.78
N LEU A 218 7.16 5.31 28.58
CA LEU A 218 6.09 6.19 28.12
C LEU A 218 6.64 7.20 27.11
N ASN A 219 6.07 7.22 25.89
CA ASN A 219 6.30 8.30 24.94
C ASN A 219 5.16 9.32 25.05
N HIS A 220 5.48 10.52 25.53
CA HIS A 220 4.50 11.59 25.72
C HIS A 220 3.90 12.08 24.39
N GLU A 221 4.66 12.07 23.29
CA GLU A 221 4.16 12.52 21.97
C GLU A 221 3.00 11.64 21.47
N ILE A 222 3.14 10.32 21.61
CA ILE A 222 2.08 9.38 21.24
C ILE A 222 0.83 9.63 22.10
N LEU A 223 1.01 9.93 23.39
CA LEU A 223 -0.10 10.23 24.29
C LEU A 223 -0.82 11.52 23.90
N TYR A 224 -0.08 12.57 23.52
CA TYR A 224 -0.68 13.82 23.01
C TYR A 224 -1.49 13.58 21.75
N HIS A 225 -0.95 12.86 20.77
CA HIS A 225 -1.70 12.50 19.56
C HIS A 225 -2.94 11.67 19.87
N LEU A 226 -2.85 10.74 20.81
CA LEU A 226 -3.98 9.90 21.22
C LEU A 226 -5.05 10.73 21.94
N GLN A 227 -4.66 11.70 22.75
CA GLN A 227 -5.57 12.67 23.35
C GLN A 227 -6.24 13.56 22.29
N ASP A 228 -5.50 14.03 21.30
CA ASP A 228 -6.07 14.80 20.18
C ASP A 228 -7.10 13.99 19.41
N VAL A 229 -6.83 12.70 19.16
CA VAL A 229 -7.81 11.80 18.52
C VAL A 229 -9.11 11.74 19.31
N PHE A 230 -9.05 11.62 20.65
CA PHE A 230 -10.25 11.62 21.48
C PHE A 230 -10.95 12.98 21.52
N ASN A 231 -10.20 14.08 21.52
CA ASN A 231 -10.77 15.42 21.48
C ASN A 231 -11.44 15.74 20.14
N LEU A 232 -10.94 15.15 19.05
CA LEU A 232 -11.48 15.30 17.70
C LEU A 232 -12.66 14.34 17.42
N LEU A 233 -12.99 13.43 18.34
CA LEU A 233 -14.18 12.57 18.15
C LEU A 233 -15.43 13.46 18.13
N PRO A 234 -16.19 13.46 17.02
CA PRO A 234 -17.36 14.31 16.90
C PRO A 234 -18.43 13.84 17.88
N ASN A 235 -19.03 14.79 18.60
CA ASN A 235 -20.22 14.48 19.38
C ASN A 235 -21.38 14.25 18.41
N LEU A 236 -21.77 12.98 18.24
CA LEU A 236 -22.80 12.58 17.30
C LEU A 236 -24.23 12.94 17.76
N ASN A 237 -24.40 13.33 19.02
CA ASN A 237 -25.72 13.56 19.62
C ASN A 237 -26.19 15.03 19.53
N VAL A 238 -25.68 15.78 18.54
CA VAL A 238 -26.09 17.16 18.30
C VAL A 238 -27.33 17.16 17.40
N ASN A 239 -28.41 17.81 17.84
CA ASN A 239 -29.69 17.87 17.10
C ASN A 239 -29.54 18.39 15.66
N GLU A 240 -28.60 19.31 15.43
CA GLU A 240 -28.28 19.83 14.10
C GLU A 240 -27.71 18.73 13.18
N LEU A 241 -26.81 17.89 13.69
CA LEU A 241 -26.22 16.79 12.95
C LEU A 241 -27.25 15.70 12.64
N ILE A 242 -28.14 15.38 13.59
CA ILE A 242 -29.24 14.42 13.38
C ILE A 242 -30.17 14.92 12.27
N LYS A 243 -30.52 16.22 12.29
CA LYS A 243 -31.33 16.84 11.24
C LYS A 243 -30.60 16.82 9.89
N ALA A 244 -29.31 17.13 9.88
CA ALA A 244 -28.48 17.07 8.67
C ALA A 244 -28.40 15.65 8.09
N PHE A 245 -28.23 14.63 8.92
CA PHE A 245 -28.27 13.23 8.49
C PHE A 245 -29.63 12.83 7.93
N ALA A 246 -30.73 13.26 8.55
CA ALA A 246 -32.08 13.00 8.05
C ALA A 246 -32.32 13.64 6.68
N VAL A 247 -31.92 14.91 6.51
CA VAL A 247 -31.98 15.61 5.21
C VAL A 247 -31.15 14.89 4.16
N LYS A 248 -29.89 14.54 4.48
CA LYS A 248 -29.02 13.86 3.52
C LYS A 248 -29.51 12.45 3.16
N THR A 249 -30.09 11.75 4.11
CA THR A 249 -30.70 10.42 3.88
C THR A 249 -31.92 10.54 2.97
N ASN A 250 -32.75 11.57 3.18
CA ASN A 250 -33.90 11.83 2.32
C ASN A 250 -33.46 12.16 0.88
N ASP A 251 -32.47 13.03 0.70
CA ASP A 251 -31.90 13.35 -0.61
C ASP A 251 -31.35 12.10 -1.32
N MET A 252 -30.60 11.27 -0.59
CA MET A 252 -30.08 10.01 -1.14
C MET A 252 -31.23 9.07 -1.54
N MET A 253 -32.26 8.95 -0.70
CA MET A 253 -33.41 8.11 -0.96
C MET A 253 -34.16 8.57 -2.22
N LEU A 254 -34.31 9.88 -2.42
CA LEU A 254 -34.90 10.45 -3.63
C LEU A 254 -34.11 10.06 -4.88
N VAL A 255 -32.78 10.14 -4.84
CA VAL A 255 -31.91 9.72 -5.96
C VAL A 255 -32.06 8.22 -6.24
N ILE A 256 -32.16 7.40 -5.19
CA ILE A 256 -32.39 5.94 -5.33
C ILE A 256 -33.74 5.67 -5.99
N TYR A 257 -34.80 6.35 -5.58
CA TYR A 257 -36.14 6.21 -6.18
C TYR A 257 -36.17 6.64 -7.65
N LEU A 258 -35.56 7.78 -7.98
CA LEU A 258 -35.48 8.23 -9.37
C LEU A 258 -34.68 7.23 -10.21
N SER A 259 -33.56 6.74 -9.70
CA SER A 259 -32.72 5.74 -10.37
C SER A 259 -33.46 4.42 -10.59
N SER A 260 -34.29 3.97 -9.64
CA SER A 260 -35.08 2.74 -9.78
C SER A 260 -36.24 2.90 -10.76
N LEU A 261 -36.89 4.07 -10.80
CA LEU A 261 -37.89 4.41 -11.81
C LEU A 261 -37.29 4.42 -13.21
N ILE A 262 -36.16 5.12 -13.41
CA ILE A 262 -35.46 5.15 -14.70
C ILE A 262 -35.07 3.73 -15.13
N ARG A 263 -34.52 2.92 -14.21
CA ARG A 263 -34.21 1.51 -14.50
C ARG A 263 -35.44 0.71 -14.92
N SER A 264 -36.58 0.92 -14.26
CA SER A 264 -37.83 0.23 -14.57
C SER A 264 -38.37 0.61 -15.96
N VAL A 265 -38.31 1.90 -16.30
CA VAL A 265 -38.72 2.40 -17.63
C VAL A 265 -37.80 1.88 -18.72
N ILE A 266 -36.48 1.89 -18.51
CA ILE A 266 -35.51 1.32 -19.46
C ILE A 266 -35.73 -0.18 -19.63
N ALA A 267 -35.92 -0.93 -18.53
CA ALA A 267 -36.19 -2.35 -18.58
C ALA A 267 -37.49 -2.67 -19.34
N LEU A 268 -38.55 -1.88 -19.13
CA LEU A 268 -39.81 -2.03 -19.85
C LEU A 268 -39.65 -1.72 -21.34
N HIS A 269 -38.95 -0.63 -21.68
CA HIS A 269 -38.67 -0.26 -23.07
C HIS A 269 -37.85 -1.35 -23.78
N ASN A 270 -36.80 -1.86 -23.13
CA ASN A 270 -36.00 -2.97 -23.64
C ASN A 270 -36.84 -4.24 -23.83
N LEU A 271 -37.76 -4.54 -22.90
CA LEU A 271 -38.66 -5.70 -23.01
C LEU A 271 -39.62 -5.56 -24.19
N ILE A 272 -40.19 -4.36 -24.39
CA ILE A 272 -41.08 -4.08 -25.52
C ILE A 272 -40.31 -4.24 -26.84
N ASN A 273 -39.12 -3.66 -26.95
CA ASN A 273 -38.28 -3.76 -28.14
C ASN A 273 -37.87 -5.22 -28.42
N ASN A 274 -37.46 -5.95 -27.40
CA ASN A 274 -37.11 -7.37 -27.53
C ASN A 274 -38.33 -8.20 -27.98
N LYS A 275 -39.53 -7.94 -27.44
CA LYS A 275 -40.76 -8.63 -27.86
C LYS A 275 -41.19 -8.28 -29.28
N MET A 276 -41.01 -7.03 -29.71
CA MET A 276 -41.25 -6.60 -31.10
C MET A 276 -40.30 -7.33 -32.05
N LEU A 277 -39.00 -7.32 -31.75
CA LEU A 277 -37.98 -8.03 -32.54
C LEU A 277 -38.27 -9.53 -32.61
N ASN A 278 -38.59 -10.18 -31.49
CA ASN A 278 -38.92 -11.61 -31.50
C ASN A 278 -40.16 -11.90 -32.35
N LYS A 279 -41.19 -11.05 -32.29
CA LYS A 279 -42.39 -11.20 -33.11
C LYS A 279 -42.12 -10.99 -34.60
N GLU A 280 -41.21 -10.10 -34.95
CA GLU A 280 -40.74 -9.93 -36.34
C GLU A 280 -39.94 -11.13 -36.81
N HIS A 281 -39.07 -11.68 -35.94
CA HIS A 281 -38.34 -12.91 -36.20
C HIS A 281 -39.27 -14.12 -36.38
N GLU A 282 -40.27 -14.32 -35.52
CA GLU A 282 -41.28 -15.39 -35.65
C GLU A 282 -42.04 -15.28 -36.98
N LYS A 283 -42.48 -14.07 -37.37
CA LYS A 283 -43.12 -13.86 -38.68
C LYS A 283 -42.17 -14.13 -39.85
N ALA A 284 -40.89 -13.81 -39.71
CA ALA A 284 -39.87 -14.12 -40.71
C ALA A 284 -39.57 -15.62 -40.81
N GLU A 285 -39.72 -16.38 -39.72
CA GLU A 285 -39.60 -17.84 -39.73
C GLU A 285 -40.85 -18.52 -40.28
N ASP A 286 -42.05 -18.07 -39.90
CA ASP A 286 -43.32 -18.58 -40.45
C ASP A 286 -43.48 -18.31 -41.95
N SER A 287 -42.82 -17.27 -42.47
CA SER A 287 -42.78 -16.97 -43.90
C SER A 287 -41.67 -17.72 -44.67
N LYS A 288 -40.78 -18.46 -43.99
CA LYS A 288 -39.91 -19.41 -44.67
C LYS A 288 -40.76 -20.60 -45.12
N PRO A 289 -40.72 -21.00 -46.41
CA PRO A 289 -41.52 -22.11 -46.89
C PRO A 289 -41.15 -23.38 -46.12
N THR A 290 -42.15 -24.05 -45.55
CA THR A 290 -41.99 -25.42 -45.05
C THR A 290 -41.54 -26.28 -46.21
N ALA A 291 -40.28 -26.73 -46.18
CA ALA A 291 -39.80 -27.73 -47.12
C ALA A 291 -40.65 -28.99 -46.93
N ILE A 292 -41.57 -29.22 -47.88
CA ILE A 292 -42.38 -30.43 -47.96
C ILE A 292 -41.39 -31.60 -47.96
N PRO A 293 -41.41 -32.51 -46.97
CA PRO A 293 -40.59 -33.71 -47.05
C PRO A 293 -41.13 -34.49 -48.23
N THR A 294 -40.32 -34.64 -49.28
CA THR A 294 -40.61 -35.50 -50.42
C THR A 294 -40.92 -36.89 -49.89
N ALA A 295 -42.20 -37.24 -49.88
CA ALA A 295 -42.67 -38.56 -49.54
C ALA A 295 -42.01 -39.57 -50.48
N ALA A 296 -41.39 -40.58 -49.88
CA ALA A 296 -40.92 -41.77 -50.57
C ALA A 296 -42.04 -42.33 -51.46
N GLY A 297 -41.73 -42.61 -52.72
CA GLY A 297 -42.68 -43.15 -53.67
C GLY A 297 -42.02 -43.76 -54.89
N SER A 298 -41.81 -45.09 -54.80
CA SER A 298 -41.58 -46.09 -55.86
C SER A 298 -40.20 -46.15 -56.52
#